data_AF-A0A524NPZ5-F1
#
_entry.id   AF-A0A524NPZ5-F1
#
_cell.length_a   1.000
_cell.length_b   1.000
_cell.length_c   1.000
_cell.angle_alpha   90.00
_cell.angle_beta   90.00
_cell.angle_gamma   90.00
#
_symmetry.space_group_name_H-M   'P 1'
#
loop_
_entity.id
_entity.type
_entity.pdbx_description
1 polymer ?
#
loop_
_entity_poly.entity_id
_entity_poly.type
_entity_poly.pdbx_seq_one_letter_code
_entity_poly.pdbx_strand_id
1 'polypeptide(L)'
;MNEEEKKQLLKETEELMLDRYCSDILVILWSGREMRFNEIYRVLTNKGTTLSKPTLSEHLKHLRKKKWITRNVKGVQNVSYILHESLNRPSKSTDVENWLEESLKEKGVIFYKPSSEVKADLDIYKILGRKLKELMLRIEIEPNIQNQSLSFDNSQWRLVENDIVKKSKTDEQYRNRIIEKTEELQKLLKVWHDERLNADRDVISPVK
;
A
#
# COMPACT_ATOMS: atom_id res chain seq x y z
N MET A 1 11.10 -17.67 32.43
CA MET A 1 10.12 -16.64 32.07
C MET A 1 8.73 -17.14 32.44
N ASN A 2 8.09 -16.51 33.41
CA ASN A 2 6.77 -16.90 33.91
C ASN A 2 5.64 -16.39 32.97
N GLU A 3 4.40 -16.85 33.21
CA GLU A 3 3.21 -16.47 32.42
C GLU A 3 2.94 -14.96 32.41
N GLU A 4 3.23 -14.25 33.51
CA GLU A 4 3.07 -12.80 33.63
C GLU A 4 4.14 -12.03 32.86
N GLU A 5 5.40 -12.47 32.92
CA GLU A 5 6.52 -11.93 32.13
C GLU A 5 6.26 -12.12 30.63
N LYS A 6 5.71 -13.27 30.23
CA LYS A 6 5.29 -13.51 28.84
C LYS A 6 4.17 -12.56 28.39
N LYS A 7 3.14 -12.36 29.22
CA LYS A 7 2.03 -11.43 28.92
C LYS A 7 2.49 -9.98 28.87
N GLN A 8 3.40 -9.60 29.76
CA GLN A 8 3.99 -8.27 29.79
C GLN A 8 4.84 -8.02 28.54
N LEU A 9 5.71 -8.97 28.16
CA LEU A 9 6.48 -8.93 26.91
C LEU A 9 5.59 -8.91 25.67
N LEU A 10 4.53 -9.73 25.62
CA LEU A 10 3.58 -9.70 24.50
C LEU A 10 2.93 -8.33 24.34
N LYS A 11 2.47 -7.76 25.46
CA LYS A 11 1.82 -6.44 25.48
C LYS A 11 2.78 -5.33 25.07
N GLU A 12 4.02 -5.37 25.53
CA GLU A 12 5.07 -4.42 25.12
C GLU A 12 5.42 -4.58 23.64
N THR A 13 5.45 -5.82 23.12
CA THR A 13 5.73 -6.11 21.70
C THR A 13 4.58 -5.67 20.79
N GLU A 14 3.33 -5.92 21.19
CA GLU A 14 2.13 -5.41 20.51
C GLU A 14 2.06 -3.88 20.54
N GLU A 15 2.47 -3.26 21.66
CA GLU A 15 2.59 -1.81 21.75
C GLU A 15 3.71 -1.26 20.86
N LEU A 16 4.73 -2.04 20.51
CA LEU A 16 5.81 -1.61 19.62
C LEU A 16 5.48 -1.82 18.14
N MET A 17 4.68 -2.83 17.79
CA MET A 17 4.33 -3.11 16.39
C MET A 17 3.45 -2.03 15.77
N LEU A 18 3.72 -1.77 14.48
CA LEU A 18 2.83 -1.01 13.62
C LEU A 18 2.07 -1.98 12.73
N ASP A 19 0.76 -1.86 12.76
CA ASP A 19 -0.02 -2.44 11.68
C ASP A 19 0.25 -1.70 10.35
N ARG A 20 -0.12 -2.36 9.26
CA ARG A 20 0.01 -1.84 7.89
C ARG A 20 -0.61 -0.44 7.73
N TYR A 21 -1.76 -0.18 8.37
CA TYR A 21 -2.46 1.09 8.21
C TYR A 21 -1.68 2.24 8.86
N CYS A 22 -1.09 2.00 10.02
CA CYS A 22 -0.21 2.96 10.69
C CYS A 22 1.00 3.29 9.81
N SER A 23 1.63 2.28 9.21
CA SER A 23 2.74 2.47 8.27
C SER A 23 2.32 3.28 7.03
N ASP A 24 1.18 2.95 6.42
CA ASP A 24 0.65 3.66 5.26
C ASP A 24 0.36 5.14 5.57
N ILE A 25 -0.20 5.43 6.74
CA ILE A 25 -0.46 6.80 7.21
C ILE A 25 0.85 7.58 7.38
N LEU A 26 1.88 6.98 7.97
CA LEU A 26 3.19 7.64 8.14
C LEU A 26 3.82 7.98 6.80
N VAL A 27 3.80 7.05 5.83
CA VAL A 27 4.30 7.29 4.48
C VAL A 27 3.54 8.43 3.79
N ILE A 28 2.21 8.51 3.99
CA ILE A 28 1.40 9.61 3.46
C ILE A 28 1.82 10.95 4.06
N LEU A 29 1.94 11.04 5.39
CA LEU A 29 2.32 12.27 6.08
C LEU A 29 3.77 12.68 5.81
N TRP A 30 4.64 11.71 5.50
CA TRP A 30 6.03 11.94 5.13
C TRP A 30 6.22 12.67 3.79
N SER A 31 5.19 12.70 2.93
CA SER A 31 5.19 13.50 1.69
C SER A 31 5.25 15.03 1.92
N GLY A 32 5.43 15.45 3.19
CA GLY A 32 5.84 16.79 3.58
C GLY A 32 4.68 17.77 3.73
N ARG A 33 3.45 17.26 3.82
CA ARG A 33 2.26 18.10 3.96
C ARG A 33 1.59 17.80 5.28
N GLU A 34 1.31 18.87 6.01
CA GLU A 34 0.26 18.86 7.01
C GLU A 34 -1.04 18.46 6.29
N MET A 35 -1.65 17.34 6.68
CA MET A 35 -2.85 16.80 6.01
C MET A 35 -4.03 16.74 6.96
N ARG A 36 -5.21 17.11 6.47
CA ARG A 36 -6.47 16.94 7.18
C ARG A 36 -6.89 15.47 7.20
N PHE A 37 -7.69 15.11 8.20
CA PHE A 37 -8.24 13.75 8.34
C PHE A 37 -8.85 13.20 7.03
N ASN A 38 -9.71 13.99 6.37
CA ASN A 38 -10.38 13.57 5.15
C ASN A 38 -9.43 13.43 3.94
N GLU A 39 -8.32 14.16 3.94
CA GLU A 39 -7.31 14.05 2.89
C GLU A 39 -6.53 12.74 3.03
N ILE A 40 -6.10 12.42 4.27
CA ILE A 40 -5.46 11.13 4.58
C ILE A 40 -6.39 9.98 4.18
N TYR A 41 -7.67 10.08 4.56
CA TYR A 41 -8.69 9.09 4.20
C TYR A 41 -8.80 8.91 2.68
N ARG A 42 -8.95 10.00 1.93
CA ARG A 42 -9.06 9.95 0.46
C ARG A 42 -7.82 9.32 -0.18
N VAL A 43 -6.63 9.65 0.29
CA VAL A 43 -5.38 9.06 -0.25
C VAL A 43 -5.32 7.56 0.04
N LEU A 44 -5.69 7.12 1.25
CA LEU A 44 -5.77 5.69 1.58
C LEU A 44 -6.79 4.97 0.70
N THR A 45 -7.99 5.52 0.53
CA THR A 45 -9.02 4.92 -0.34
C THR A 45 -8.57 4.84 -1.80
N ASN A 46 -7.93 5.90 -2.31
CA ASN A 46 -7.40 5.92 -3.68
C ASN A 46 -6.28 4.89 -3.90
N LYS A 47 -5.53 4.53 -2.84
CA LYS A 47 -4.55 3.45 -2.85
C LYS A 47 -5.17 2.04 -2.75
N GLY A 48 -6.50 1.94 -2.71
CA GLY A 48 -7.22 0.67 -2.62
C GLY A 48 -7.45 0.18 -1.19
N THR A 49 -7.13 0.98 -0.17
CA THR A 49 -7.30 0.61 1.23
C THR A 49 -8.76 0.72 1.65
N THR A 50 -9.37 -0.39 2.08
CA THR A 50 -10.74 -0.42 2.63
C THR A 50 -10.74 -0.12 4.12
N LEU A 51 -10.42 1.12 4.48
CA LEU A 51 -10.42 1.60 5.87
C LEU A 51 -11.71 2.38 6.15
N SER A 52 -12.33 2.17 7.31
CA SER A 52 -13.44 3.01 7.76
C SER A 52 -12.92 4.31 8.41
N LYS A 53 -13.71 5.38 8.43
CA LYS A 53 -13.32 6.63 9.12
C LYS A 53 -13.08 6.41 10.63
N PRO A 54 -13.94 5.70 11.39
CA PRO A 54 -13.63 5.36 12.78
C PRO A 54 -12.30 4.64 12.95
N THR A 55 -12.01 3.66 12.08
CA THR A 55 -10.74 2.90 12.13
C THR A 55 -9.53 3.82 11.86
N LEU A 56 -9.62 4.72 10.87
CA LEU A 56 -8.57 5.73 10.64
C LEU A 56 -8.34 6.62 11.87
N SER A 57 -9.42 7.02 12.55
CA SER A 57 -9.32 7.83 13.77
C SER A 57 -8.55 7.10 14.86
N GLU A 58 -8.81 5.80 15.06
CA GLU A 58 -8.08 4.98 16.02
C GLU A 58 -6.59 4.83 15.64
N HIS A 59 -6.25 4.61 14.37
CA HIS A 59 -4.84 4.55 13.95
C HIS A 59 -4.12 5.89 14.14
N LEU A 60 -4.76 7.02 13.81
CA LEU A 60 -4.18 8.35 14.06
C LEU A 60 -4.01 8.62 15.56
N LYS A 61 -4.94 8.16 16.39
CA LYS A 61 -4.83 8.24 17.85
C LYS A 61 -3.69 7.36 18.37
N HIS A 62 -3.53 6.15 17.83
CA HIS A 62 -2.42 5.24 18.13
C HIS A 62 -1.07 5.87 17.77
N LEU A 63 -0.91 6.37 16.54
CA LEU A 63 0.30 7.06 16.08
C LEU A 63 0.62 8.31 16.91
N ARG A 64 -0.41 9.02 17.38
CA ARG A 64 -0.26 10.17 18.29
C ARG A 64 0.17 9.74 19.69
N LYS A 65 -0.39 8.66 20.25
CA LYS A 65 0.05 8.09 21.55
C LYS A 65 1.55 7.75 21.49
N LYS A 66 2.01 7.23 20.35
CA LYS A 66 3.42 6.94 20.07
C LYS A 66 4.30 8.18 19.80
N LYS A 67 3.71 9.39 19.73
CA LYS A 67 4.40 10.65 19.39
C LYS A 67 5.08 10.63 18.02
N TRP A 68 4.47 9.99 17.03
CA TRP A 68 5.01 9.96 15.68
C TRP A 68 4.31 10.91 14.73
N ILE A 69 3.09 11.29 15.07
CA ILE A 69 2.36 12.35 14.41
C ILE A 69 1.91 13.37 15.44
N THR A 70 1.90 14.62 15.04
CA THR A 70 1.35 15.75 15.80
C THR A 70 0.00 16.11 15.21
N ARG A 71 -0.99 16.32 16.09
CA ARG A 71 -2.32 16.79 15.71
C ARG A 71 -2.38 18.30 15.93
N ASN A 72 -2.56 19.06 14.86
CA ASN A 72 -2.75 20.50 14.91
C ASN A 72 -4.24 20.82 14.85
N VAL A 73 -4.71 21.71 15.72
CA VAL A 73 -6.10 22.15 15.77
C VAL A 73 -6.12 23.66 15.51
N LYS A 74 -6.53 24.05 14.29
CA LYS A 74 -6.67 25.45 13.87
C LYS A 74 -8.12 25.96 14.00
N GLY A 75 -8.99 25.19 14.64
CA GLY A 75 -10.41 25.49 14.87
C GLY A 75 -11.21 24.21 15.11
N VAL A 76 -12.51 24.34 15.41
CA VAL A 76 -13.40 23.20 15.76
C VAL A 76 -13.44 22.13 14.66
N GLN A 77 -13.38 22.54 13.39
CA GLN A 77 -13.46 21.63 12.23
C GLN A 77 -12.12 21.47 11.47
N ASN A 78 -11.10 22.26 11.81
CA ASN A 78 -9.82 22.27 11.11
C ASN A 78 -8.76 21.52 11.90
N VAL A 79 -8.83 20.20 11.81
CA VAL A 79 -7.87 19.26 12.40
C VAL A 79 -6.96 18.73 11.30
N SER A 80 -5.66 18.89 11.51
CA SER A 80 -4.62 18.40 10.62
C SER A 80 -3.59 17.58 11.39
N TYR A 81 -2.86 16.75 10.65
CA TYR A 81 -1.85 15.85 11.15
C TYR A 81 -0.55 16.08 10.37
N ILE A 82 0.56 16.04 11.07
CA ILE A 82 1.91 16.14 10.51
C ILE A 82 2.80 15.12 11.20
N LEU A 83 3.90 14.69 10.57
CA LEU A 83 4.90 13.90 11.28
C LEU A 83 5.49 14.70 12.44
N HIS A 84 5.80 13.97 13.52
CA HIS A 84 6.54 14.54 14.63
C HIS A 84 7.95 14.92 14.18
N GLU A 85 8.52 15.97 14.76
CA GLU A 85 9.82 16.53 14.38
C GLU A 85 10.97 15.51 14.43
N SER A 86 10.90 14.56 15.36
CA SER A 86 11.84 13.44 15.46
C SER A 86 11.83 12.47 14.27
N LEU A 87 10.83 12.58 13.39
CA LEU A 87 10.68 11.80 12.15
C LEU A 87 10.70 12.73 10.93
N ASN A 88 11.24 13.95 11.07
CA ASN A 88 11.42 14.82 9.92
C ASN A 88 12.53 14.31 9.02
N ARG A 89 12.26 14.38 7.71
CA ARG A 89 13.14 13.93 6.63
C ARG A 89 14.51 14.62 6.70
N PRO A 90 15.64 13.87 6.69
CA PRO A 90 16.93 14.48 6.41
C PRO A 90 16.94 14.97 4.96
N SER A 91 17.43 16.20 4.75
CA SER A 91 17.38 16.93 3.48
C SER A 91 18.00 16.21 2.28
N LYS A 92 18.71 15.09 2.48
CA LYS A 92 19.51 14.39 1.48
C LYS A 92 19.14 12.92 1.23
N SER A 93 18.15 12.34 1.93
CA SER A 93 17.73 10.95 1.64
C SER A 93 16.79 10.90 0.43
N THR A 94 17.24 10.26 -0.65
CA THR A 94 16.41 9.89 -1.81
C THR A 94 15.70 8.55 -1.62
N ASP A 95 16.11 7.73 -0.64
CA ASP A 95 15.55 6.41 -0.41
C ASP A 95 14.73 6.34 0.89
N VAL A 96 13.44 6.56 0.69
CA VAL A 96 12.42 6.81 1.72
C VAL A 96 12.22 5.62 2.63
N GLU A 97 12.12 4.44 2.02
CA GLU A 97 11.79 3.19 2.70
C GLU A 97 12.93 2.79 3.63
N ASN A 98 14.16 2.91 3.16
CA ASN A 98 15.37 2.59 3.93
C ASN A 98 15.56 3.54 5.12
N TRP A 99 15.39 4.85 4.93
CA TRP A 99 15.52 5.81 6.02
C TRP A 99 14.42 5.66 7.09
N LEU A 100 13.18 5.40 6.66
CA LEU A 100 12.07 5.16 7.60
C LEU A 100 12.30 3.85 8.35
N GLU A 101 12.78 2.81 7.67
CA GLU A 101 13.15 1.53 8.30
C GLU A 101 14.25 1.72 9.36
N GLU A 102 15.29 2.51 9.06
CA GLU A 102 16.37 2.82 10.01
C GLU A 102 15.88 3.66 11.21
N SER A 103 15.12 4.73 10.96
CA SER A 103 14.60 5.62 12.03
C SER A 103 13.61 4.91 12.95
N LEU A 104 12.88 3.92 12.43
CA LEU A 104 11.97 3.09 13.21
C LEU A 104 12.72 1.98 13.97
N LYS A 105 13.77 1.39 13.37
CA LYS A 105 14.67 0.43 14.05
C LYS A 105 15.37 1.07 15.25
N GLU A 106 15.86 2.31 15.11
CA GLU A 106 16.45 3.07 16.23
C GLU A 106 15.48 3.26 17.40
N LYS A 107 14.17 3.28 17.11
CA LYS A 107 13.09 3.38 18.12
C LYS A 107 12.58 2.02 18.63
N GLY A 108 13.25 0.93 18.26
CA GLY A 108 12.86 -0.43 18.68
C GLY A 108 11.56 -0.94 18.04
N VAL A 109 11.15 -0.36 16.92
CA VAL A 109 9.92 -0.74 16.22
C VAL A 109 10.22 -1.87 15.24
N ILE A 110 9.50 -2.98 15.37
CA ILE A 110 9.57 -4.10 14.43
C ILE A 110 8.65 -3.81 13.26
N PHE A 111 9.22 -3.66 12.06
CA PHE A 111 8.44 -3.57 10.83
C PHE A 111 8.00 -4.98 10.43
N TYR A 112 6.72 -5.14 10.10
CA TYR A 112 6.28 -6.32 9.36
C TYR A 112 6.86 -6.23 7.94
N LYS A 113 8.01 -6.90 7.72
CA LYS A 113 8.64 -7.04 6.42
C LYS A 113 8.19 -8.38 5.86
N PRO A 114 7.35 -8.41 4.81
CA PRO A 114 7.00 -9.67 4.18
C PRO A 114 8.29 -10.37 3.73
N SER A 115 8.30 -11.70 3.81
CA SER A 115 9.43 -12.50 3.32
C SER A 115 9.80 -12.13 1.88
N SER A 116 11.04 -12.36 1.46
CA SER A 116 11.48 -12.03 0.08
C SER A 116 10.59 -12.69 -0.98
N GLU A 117 10.07 -13.89 -0.69
CA GLU A 117 9.11 -14.60 -1.54
C GLU A 117 7.76 -13.88 -1.58
N VAL A 118 7.21 -13.49 -0.42
CA VAL A 118 5.96 -12.73 -0.35
C VAL A 118 6.12 -11.34 -1.01
N LYS A 119 7.30 -10.71 -0.92
CA LYS A 119 7.58 -9.45 -1.62
C LYS A 119 7.58 -9.63 -3.14
N ALA A 120 8.23 -10.68 -3.65
CA ALA A 120 8.23 -11.00 -5.08
C ALA A 120 6.81 -11.27 -5.59
N ASP A 121 6.05 -12.05 -4.83
CA ASP A 121 4.63 -12.33 -5.06
C ASP A 121 3.80 -11.04 -5.15
N LEU A 122 3.97 -10.12 -4.19
CA LEU A 122 3.28 -8.83 -4.17
C LEU A 122 3.67 -7.92 -5.34
N ASP A 123 4.93 -7.95 -5.76
CA ASP A 123 5.41 -7.17 -6.90
C ASP A 123 4.88 -7.73 -8.23
N ILE A 124 4.81 -9.07 -8.37
CA ILE A 124 4.13 -9.73 -9.49
C ILE A 124 2.66 -9.30 -9.57
N TYR A 125 1.94 -9.31 -8.44
CA TYR A 125 0.56 -8.83 -8.39
C TYR A 125 0.42 -7.39 -8.87
N LYS A 126 1.27 -6.47 -8.38
CA LYS A 126 1.23 -5.06 -8.79
C LYS A 126 1.48 -4.90 -10.30
N ILE A 127 2.44 -5.64 -10.84
CA ILE A 127 2.78 -5.60 -12.27
C ILE A 127 1.60 -6.13 -13.10
N LEU A 128 1.06 -7.30 -12.77
CA LEU A 128 -0.06 -7.91 -13.50
C LEU A 128 -1.32 -7.06 -13.40
N GLY A 129 -1.66 -6.58 -12.20
CA GLY A 129 -2.81 -5.71 -11.99
C GLY A 129 -2.73 -4.40 -12.78
N ARG A 130 -1.53 -3.81 -12.89
CA ARG A 130 -1.29 -2.64 -13.75
C ARG A 130 -1.52 -2.98 -15.23
N LYS A 131 -0.96 -4.10 -15.71
CA LYS A 131 -1.06 -4.52 -17.12
C LYS A 131 -2.50 -4.81 -17.56
N LEU A 132 -3.29 -5.43 -16.69
CA LEU A 132 -4.71 -5.66 -16.96
C LEU A 132 -5.50 -4.35 -17.07
N LYS A 133 -5.22 -3.36 -16.21
CA LYS A 133 -5.86 -2.03 -16.29
C LYS A 133 -5.44 -1.29 -17.56
N GLU A 134 -4.16 -1.33 -17.92
CA GLU A 134 -3.66 -0.75 -19.18
C GLU A 134 -4.37 -1.34 -20.39
N LEU A 135 -4.53 -2.67 -20.45
CA LEU A 135 -5.25 -3.35 -21.51
C LEU A 135 -6.72 -2.91 -21.61
N MET A 136 -7.44 -2.86 -20.47
CA MET A 136 -8.83 -2.37 -20.46
C MET A 136 -8.94 -0.95 -21.00
N LEU A 137 -8.08 -0.04 -20.54
CA LEU A 137 -8.06 1.35 -20.99
C LEU A 137 -7.80 1.46 -22.50
N ARG A 138 -6.91 0.62 -23.05
CA ARG A 138 -6.63 0.59 -24.49
C ARG A 138 -7.78 0.04 -25.33
N ILE A 139 -8.57 -0.88 -24.76
CA ILE A 139 -9.79 -1.39 -25.38
C ILE A 139 -10.93 -0.36 -25.33
N GLU A 140 -11.04 0.42 -24.24
CA GLU A 140 -12.17 1.31 -23.99
C GLU A 140 -12.01 2.74 -24.54
N ILE A 141 -10.83 3.35 -24.41
CA ILE A 141 -10.67 4.81 -24.52
C ILE A 141 -9.79 5.25 -25.70
N GLU A 142 -9.15 4.32 -26.43
CA GLU A 142 -8.12 4.67 -27.44
C GLU A 142 -7.11 5.75 -26.97
N PRO A 143 -6.47 5.62 -25.80
CA PRO A 143 -5.37 6.51 -25.50
C PRO A 143 -4.22 6.21 -26.47
N ASN A 144 -3.71 7.24 -27.15
CA ASN A 144 -2.46 7.20 -27.90
C ASN A 144 -1.28 7.05 -26.91
N ILE A 145 -1.20 5.89 -26.24
CA ILE A 145 -0.12 5.56 -25.29
C ILE A 145 1.07 5.07 -26.11
N GLN A 146 1.63 5.95 -26.93
CA GLN A 146 2.89 5.63 -27.60
C GLN A 146 4.10 5.77 -26.65
N ASN A 147 3.99 6.39 -25.47
CA ASN A 147 5.19 6.91 -24.80
C ASN A 147 5.27 6.84 -23.27
N GLN A 148 4.55 5.97 -22.56
CA GLN A 148 4.81 5.79 -21.12
C GLN A 148 4.83 4.32 -20.71
N SER A 149 5.91 3.62 -21.10
CA SER A 149 6.33 2.42 -20.40
C SER A 149 7.53 2.77 -19.53
N LEU A 150 7.28 2.98 -18.24
CA LEU A 150 8.33 2.87 -17.23
C LEU A 150 8.32 1.43 -16.71
N SER A 151 9.32 0.68 -17.19
CA SER A 151 9.84 -0.61 -16.73
C SER A 151 9.05 -1.88 -17.09
N PHE A 152 9.77 -2.79 -17.76
CA PHE A 152 9.45 -4.16 -18.21
C PHE A 152 8.61 -4.30 -19.50
N ASP A 153 9.15 -3.80 -20.62
CA ASP A 153 8.66 -4.16 -21.95
C ASP A 153 9.21 -5.53 -22.40
N ASN A 154 8.49 -6.61 -22.08
CA ASN A 154 8.63 -7.83 -22.85
C ASN A 154 7.97 -7.60 -24.22
N SER A 155 8.78 -7.58 -25.28
CA SER A 155 8.33 -7.36 -26.66
C SER A 155 7.24 -8.34 -27.10
N GLN A 156 7.25 -9.57 -26.58
CA GLN A 156 6.25 -10.60 -26.88
C GLN A 156 4.88 -10.27 -26.28
N TRP A 157 4.84 -9.69 -25.08
CA TRP A 157 3.58 -9.28 -24.44
C TRP A 157 2.90 -8.17 -25.23
N ARG A 158 3.68 -7.19 -25.73
CA ARG A 158 3.16 -6.09 -26.55
C ARG A 158 2.53 -6.58 -27.86
N LEU A 159 3.06 -7.64 -28.47
CA LEU A 159 2.49 -8.22 -29.68
C LEU A 159 1.09 -8.78 -29.40
N VAL A 160 0.97 -9.61 -28.36
CA VAL A 160 -0.31 -10.19 -27.92
C VAL A 160 -1.30 -9.08 -27.54
N GLU A 161 -0.86 -8.09 -26.79
CA GLU A 161 -1.69 -6.95 -26.38
C GLU A 161 -2.23 -6.17 -27.59
N ASN A 162 -1.38 -5.89 -28.58
CA ASN A 162 -1.78 -5.19 -29.80
C ASN A 162 -2.79 -6.01 -30.62
N ASP A 163 -2.60 -7.32 -30.72
CA ASP A 163 -3.52 -8.21 -31.43
C ASP A 163 -4.89 -8.27 -30.75
N ILE A 164 -4.90 -8.37 -29.41
CA ILE A 164 -6.14 -8.31 -28.61
C ILE A 164 -6.85 -6.99 -28.86
N VAL A 165 -6.16 -5.85 -28.70
CA VAL A 165 -6.73 -4.52 -28.90
C VAL A 165 -7.28 -4.37 -30.32
N LYS A 166 -6.50 -4.75 -31.34
CA LYS A 166 -6.90 -4.66 -32.74
C LYS A 166 -8.17 -5.47 -33.02
N LYS A 167 -8.23 -6.71 -32.51
CA LYS A 167 -9.39 -7.58 -32.70
C LYS A 167 -10.62 -7.08 -31.93
N SER A 168 -10.44 -6.55 -30.72
CA SER A 168 -11.51 -5.95 -29.92
C SER A 168 -12.12 -4.70 -30.57
N LYS A 169 -11.41 -4.02 -31.48
CA LYS A 169 -11.97 -2.90 -32.26
C LYS A 169 -12.91 -3.35 -33.37
N THR A 170 -12.68 -4.54 -33.92
CA THR A 170 -13.45 -5.04 -35.08
C THR A 170 -14.54 -6.03 -34.69
N ASP A 171 -14.47 -6.62 -33.49
CA ASP A 171 -15.38 -7.66 -33.01
C ASP A 171 -15.85 -7.31 -31.59
N GLU A 172 -17.09 -6.83 -31.49
CA GLU A 172 -17.73 -6.42 -30.24
C GLU A 172 -17.93 -7.60 -29.28
N GLN A 173 -18.26 -8.80 -29.78
CA GLN A 173 -18.40 -9.98 -28.93
C GLN A 173 -17.03 -10.40 -28.37
N TYR A 174 -15.97 -10.30 -29.16
CA TYR A 174 -14.60 -10.51 -28.68
C TYR A 174 -14.20 -9.46 -27.65
N ARG A 175 -14.50 -8.17 -27.89
CA ARG A 175 -14.29 -7.08 -26.93
C ARG A 175 -14.90 -7.38 -25.57
N ASN A 176 -16.19 -7.71 -25.53
CA ASN A 176 -16.91 -7.96 -24.29
C ASN A 176 -16.34 -9.15 -23.52
N ARG A 177 -15.98 -10.24 -24.22
CA ARG A 177 -15.32 -11.41 -23.60
C ARG A 177 -13.96 -11.07 -22.98
N ILE A 178 -13.17 -10.21 -23.64
CA ILE A 178 -11.86 -9.81 -23.11
C ILE A 178 -12.02 -8.92 -21.87
N ILE A 179 -12.97 -7.98 -21.90
CA ILE A 179 -13.26 -7.12 -20.74
C ILE A 179 -13.69 -7.98 -19.54
N GLU A 180 -14.67 -8.87 -19.73
CA GLU A 180 -15.17 -9.76 -18.68
C GLU A 180 -14.06 -10.62 -18.05
N LYS A 181 -13.23 -11.26 -18.89
CA LYS A 181 -12.08 -12.04 -18.40
C LYS A 181 -11.05 -11.19 -17.67
N THR A 182 -10.85 -9.96 -18.11
CA THR A 182 -9.88 -9.05 -17.47
C THR A 182 -10.36 -8.64 -16.09
N GLU A 183 -11.66 -8.37 -15.92
CA GLU A 183 -12.27 -8.10 -14.62
C GLU A 183 -12.22 -9.31 -13.69
N GLU A 184 -12.49 -10.51 -14.22
CA GLU A 184 -12.36 -11.77 -13.46
C GLU A 184 -10.94 -11.97 -12.94
N LEU A 185 -9.93 -11.80 -13.80
CA LEU A 185 -8.52 -11.89 -13.41
C LEU A 185 -8.14 -10.84 -12.38
N GLN A 186 -8.65 -9.61 -12.47
CA GLN A 186 -8.42 -8.58 -11.44
C GLN A 186 -9.02 -8.98 -10.09
N LYS A 187 -10.20 -9.59 -10.08
CA LYS A 187 -10.83 -10.09 -8.84
C LYS A 187 -10.00 -11.22 -8.23
N LEU A 188 -9.59 -12.21 -9.04
CA LEU A 188 -8.74 -13.32 -8.59
C LEU A 188 -7.41 -12.85 -8.03
N LEU A 189 -6.74 -11.94 -8.74
CA LEU A 189 -5.49 -11.33 -8.30
C LEU A 189 -5.67 -10.63 -6.94
N LYS A 190 -6.78 -9.90 -6.75
CA LYS A 190 -7.07 -9.22 -5.48
C LYS A 190 -7.26 -10.21 -4.33
N VAL A 191 -8.05 -11.26 -4.54
CA VAL A 191 -8.24 -12.34 -3.55
C VAL A 191 -6.90 -12.94 -3.16
N TRP A 192 -6.08 -13.31 -4.15
CA TRP A 192 -4.76 -13.87 -3.91
C TRP A 192 -3.83 -12.92 -3.14
N HIS A 193 -3.81 -11.64 -3.48
CA HIS A 193 -3.03 -10.62 -2.77
C HIS A 193 -3.45 -10.53 -1.30
N ASP A 194 -4.76 -10.50 -1.04
CA ASP A 194 -5.31 -10.40 0.31
C ASP A 194 -5.02 -11.67 1.13
N GLU A 195 -5.13 -12.86 0.53
CA GLU A 195 -4.76 -14.14 1.15
C GLU A 195 -3.26 -14.20 1.48
N ARG A 196 -2.39 -13.78 0.55
CA ARG A 196 -0.93 -13.84 0.75
C ARG A 196 -0.45 -12.89 1.85
N LEU A 197 -1.07 -11.72 1.94
CA LEU A 197 -0.82 -10.77 3.04
C LEU A 197 -1.30 -11.27 4.40
N ASN A 198 -2.36 -12.08 4.43
CA ASN A 198 -2.87 -12.64 5.68
C ASN A 198 -2.07 -13.85 6.12
N ALA A 199 -1.69 -14.73 5.18
CA ALA A 199 -0.92 -15.94 5.47
C ALA A 199 0.45 -15.65 6.12
N ASP A 200 1.10 -14.54 5.75
CA ASP A 200 2.42 -14.18 6.26
C ASP A 200 2.33 -13.36 7.58
N ARG A 201 1.13 -12.88 7.97
CA ARG A 201 0.87 -12.32 9.31
C ARG A 201 0.76 -13.40 10.39
N ASP A 202 0.32 -14.60 10.02
CA ASP A 202 0.16 -15.73 10.94
C ASP A 202 1.49 -16.46 11.26
N VAL A 203 2.60 -16.07 10.60
CA VAL A 203 3.93 -16.70 10.73
C VAL A 203 4.88 -15.93 11.66
N ILE A 204 4.41 -14.91 12.39
CA ILE A 204 5.23 -14.23 13.40
C ILE A 204 5.44 -15.16 14.61
N SER A 205 6.44 -16.03 14.51
CA SER A 205 6.97 -16.78 15.64
C SER A 205 7.91 -15.87 16.42
N PRO A 206 7.81 -15.78 17.76
CA PRO A 206 8.78 -15.04 18.55
C PRO A 206 10.18 -15.62 18.30
N VAL A 207 11.12 -14.76 17.92
CA VAL A 207 12.55 -15.11 17.87
C VAL A 207 12.93 -15.54 19.28
N LYS A 208 13.32 -16.82 19.41
CA LYS A 208 13.77 -17.44 20.66
C LYS A 208 15.06 -16.81 21.17
#